data_AF-A0A926WZ76-F1
#
_entry.id   AF-A0A926WZ76-F1
#
_cell.length_a   1.000
_cell.length_b   1.000
_cell.length_c   1.000
_cell.angle_alpha   90.00
_cell.angle_beta   90.00
_cell.angle_gamma   90.00
#
_symmetry.space_group_name_H-M   'P 1'
#
loop_
_entity.id
_entity.type
_entity.pdbx_description
1 polymer ?
#
loop_
_entity_poly.entity_id
_entity_poly.type
_entity_poly.pdbx_seq_one_letter_code
_entity_poly.pdbx_strand_id
1 'polypeptide(L)'
;MTSPVIDPSNIRSSHRKGSIAILGLAIFLTVFLSAGAGRILIPLFPLSTLVVGFFLYFQAPVLYVSFTWWMWFLAPVIRRMIDYQSGYLTPGPWTLVSTLVTFISVITLIKYLPRIKKQEAFPFILCSGAVFYGFFIGLINNEASSSVLTFLGWINPILLGFHLYIHWERYPIYSRHLQKTFLWGVLVMGVYGLYQYFVAPEWDRFWLRSIEASSFGDPEPLGIRVCSTMDAPQPFAAVMMAGLILLFSNNENLRFASMATGYLAFLLSLARSAWLNWAASFLILFPSLKSALQLRLVITILLALILILPVASIEPFSTVINSRLESFTNTSTDTSYQDRSRGYMELMGDALTELTGKGLGMSINSNSIGSRDSGILSILFSLGWFGTIPYIAGIILLFLKLFQGSESRFDSVASTSRAIALGTFLQIGFNIIFEGSIGIVLWGFLGVGLAAHRYYLHQSQLISN
;
A
#
# COMPACT_ATOMS: atom_id res chain seq x y z
N MET A 1 21.27 6.70 28.83
CA MET A 1 19.82 6.50 29.06
C MET A 1 19.53 5.07 28.73
N THR A 2 19.34 4.25 29.75
CA THR A 2 18.99 2.84 29.64
C THR A 2 17.73 2.70 28.78
N SER A 3 17.75 1.87 27.75
CA SER A 3 16.52 1.52 27.04
C SER A 3 15.55 0.96 28.09
N PRO A 4 14.27 1.35 28.08
CA PRO A 4 13.32 0.74 28.98
C PRO A 4 13.27 -0.74 28.60
N VAL A 5 13.80 -1.59 29.48
CA VAL A 5 13.63 -3.04 29.38
C VAL A 5 12.13 -3.27 29.27
N ILE A 6 11.67 -3.63 28.07
CA ILE A 6 10.25 -3.76 27.79
C ILE A 6 9.79 -5.00 28.55
N ASP A 7 9.08 -4.80 29.66
CA ASP A 7 8.57 -5.89 30.48
C ASP A 7 7.67 -6.83 29.65
N PRO A 8 8.06 -8.10 29.42
CA PRO A 8 7.32 -9.03 28.59
C PRO A 8 5.91 -9.33 29.12
N SER A 9 5.66 -9.18 30.43
CA SER A 9 4.33 -9.35 31.02
C SER A 9 3.35 -8.26 30.58
N ASN A 10 3.84 -7.01 30.47
CA ASN A 10 3.06 -5.85 30.05
C ASN A 10 2.74 -5.90 28.54
N ILE A 11 3.67 -6.40 27.72
CA ILE A 11 3.42 -6.66 26.30
C ILE A 11 2.29 -7.67 26.12
N ARG A 12 2.31 -8.78 26.88
CA ARG A 12 1.33 -9.86 26.75
C ARG A 12 -0.08 -9.42 27.14
N SER A 13 -0.21 -8.62 28.19
CA SER A 13 -1.51 -8.10 28.65
C SER A 13 -2.09 -7.07 27.68
N SER A 14 -1.26 -6.14 27.19
CA SER A 14 -1.58 -5.17 26.13
C SER A 14 -2.07 -5.88 24.87
N HIS A 15 -1.32 -6.89 24.41
CA HIS A 15 -1.65 -7.65 23.22
C HIS A 15 -2.98 -8.39 23.37
N ARG A 16 -3.25 -9.00 24.53
CA ARG A 16 -4.53 -9.67 24.79
C ARG A 16 -5.72 -8.70 24.70
N LYS A 17 -5.63 -7.53 25.33
CA LYS A 17 -6.68 -6.50 25.27
C LYS A 17 -6.90 -6.01 23.84
N GLY A 18 -5.82 -5.76 23.10
CA GLY A 18 -5.90 -5.36 21.69
C GLY A 18 -6.55 -6.42 20.80
N SER A 19 -6.17 -7.70 20.96
CA SER A 19 -6.79 -8.81 20.21
C SER A 19 -8.29 -8.96 20.52
N ILE A 20 -8.71 -8.77 21.77
CA ILE A 20 -10.13 -8.79 22.14
C ILE A 20 -10.89 -7.65 21.45
N ALA A 21 -10.32 -6.44 21.39
CA ALA A 21 -10.96 -5.31 20.71
C ALA A 21 -11.12 -5.57 19.19
N ILE A 22 -10.09 -6.10 18.54
CA ILE A 22 -10.14 -6.47 17.11
C ILE A 22 -11.17 -7.59 16.87
N LEU A 23 -11.18 -8.62 17.72
CA LEU A 23 -12.14 -9.71 17.62
C LEU A 23 -13.58 -9.23 17.84
N GLY A 24 -13.78 -8.33 18.81
CA GLY A 24 -15.07 -7.70 19.07
C GLY A 24 -15.58 -6.93 17.86
N LEU A 25 -14.71 -6.15 17.19
CA LEU A 25 -15.05 -5.47 15.94
C LEU A 25 -15.39 -6.48 14.82
N ALA A 26 -14.59 -7.52 14.65
CA ALA A 26 -14.83 -8.54 13.63
C ALA A 26 -16.19 -9.24 13.85
N ILE A 27 -16.51 -9.63 15.08
CA ILE A 27 -17.80 -10.23 15.44
C ILE A 27 -18.94 -9.23 15.19
N PHE A 28 -18.78 -7.98 15.64
CA PHE A 28 -19.75 -6.91 15.42
C PHE A 28 -20.07 -6.74 13.94
N LEU A 29 -19.06 -6.58 13.08
CA LEU A 29 -19.25 -6.44 11.63
C LEU A 29 -19.90 -7.68 11.02
N THR A 30 -19.44 -8.88 11.43
CA THR A 30 -19.99 -10.15 10.93
C THR A 30 -21.48 -10.27 11.26
N VAL A 31 -21.88 -10.01 12.50
CA VAL A 31 -23.28 -10.10 12.94
C VAL A 31 -24.19 -9.17 12.14
N PHE A 32 -23.78 -7.90 11.97
CA PHE A 32 -24.59 -6.93 11.24
C PHE A 32 -24.65 -7.23 9.73
N LEU A 33 -23.54 -7.66 9.13
CA LEU A 33 -23.53 -8.08 7.72
C LEU A 33 -24.38 -9.34 7.51
N SER A 34 -24.31 -10.33 8.40
CA SER A 34 -25.16 -11.52 8.32
C SER A 34 -26.64 -11.21 8.53
N ALA A 35 -26.97 -10.18 9.32
CA ALA A 35 -28.35 -9.72 9.51
C ALA A 35 -28.88 -8.86 8.34
N GLY A 36 -28.08 -8.60 7.30
CA GLY A 36 -28.47 -7.72 6.19
C GLY A 36 -28.57 -6.24 6.58
N ALA A 37 -27.96 -5.84 7.70
CA ALA A 37 -28.11 -4.53 8.30
C ALA A 37 -27.10 -3.48 7.74
N GLY A 38 -26.79 -3.55 6.44
CA GLY A 38 -25.78 -2.70 5.79
C GLY A 38 -25.98 -1.20 6.01
N ARG A 39 -27.22 -0.71 5.96
CA ARG A 39 -27.53 0.73 6.16
C ARG A 39 -27.08 1.25 7.52
N ILE A 40 -27.18 0.42 8.57
CA ILE A 40 -26.73 0.78 9.92
C ILE A 40 -25.20 0.79 9.98
N LEU A 41 -24.55 -0.07 9.20
CA LEU A 41 -23.08 -0.12 9.12
C LEU A 41 -22.47 1.05 8.36
N ILE A 42 -23.21 1.82 7.56
CA ILE A 42 -22.67 3.00 6.85
C ILE A 42 -21.93 3.96 7.81
N PRO A 43 -22.56 4.47 8.89
CA PRO A 43 -21.86 5.28 9.88
C PRO A 43 -21.11 4.45 10.93
N LEU A 44 -21.61 3.27 11.30
CA LEU A 44 -21.01 2.49 12.38
C LEU A 44 -19.68 1.87 12.00
N PHE A 45 -19.49 1.44 10.75
CA PHE A 45 -18.24 0.80 10.33
C PHE A 45 -17.04 1.76 10.43
N PRO A 46 -17.06 2.99 9.87
CA PRO A 46 -15.99 3.95 10.09
C PRO A 46 -15.79 4.29 11.58
N LEU A 47 -16.87 4.51 12.33
CA LEU A 47 -16.81 4.92 13.73
C LEU A 47 -16.22 3.83 14.63
N SER A 48 -16.74 2.61 14.56
CA SER A 48 -16.29 1.49 15.39
C SER A 48 -14.83 1.14 15.08
N THR A 49 -14.44 1.17 13.81
CA THR A 49 -13.07 0.92 13.38
C THR A 49 -12.12 2.00 13.88
N LEU A 50 -12.53 3.27 13.82
CA LEU A 50 -11.75 4.41 14.33
C LEU A 50 -11.55 4.30 15.86
N VAL A 51 -12.59 3.96 16.61
CA VAL A 51 -12.52 3.74 18.07
C VAL A 51 -11.53 2.63 18.41
N VAL A 52 -11.59 1.49 17.70
CA VAL A 52 -10.63 0.39 17.90
C VAL A 52 -9.21 0.83 17.50
N GLY A 53 -9.05 1.56 16.40
CA GLY A 53 -7.77 2.13 15.98
C GLY A 53 -7.14 3.03 17.06
N PHE A 54 -7.92 3.93 17.66
CA PHE A 54 -7.47 4.80 18.75
C PHE A 54 -7.08 4.01 19.99
N PHE A 55 -7.90 3.02 20.37
CA PHE A 55 -7.60 2.13 21.49
C PHE A 55 -6.28 1.40 21.27
N LEU A 56 -6.07 0.80 20.08
CA LEU A 56 -4.84 0.09 19.74
C LEU A 56 -3.63 1.02 19.70
N TYR A 57 -3.77 2.24 19.18
CA TYR A 57 -2.67 3.20 19.11
C TYR A 57 -2.05 3.47 20.49
N PHE A 58 -2.88 3.64 21.52
CA PHE A 58 -2.41 3.90 22.87
C PHE A 58 -2.06 2.65 23.66
N GLN A 59 -2.90 1.60 23.55
CA GLN A 59 -2.80 0.44 24.43
C GLN A 59 -1.96 -0.69 23.83
N ALA A 60 -1.96 -0.88 22.50
CA ALA A 60 -1.28 -1.97 21.81
C ALA A 60 -0.64 -1.51 20.47
N PRO A 61 0.44 -0.70 20.50
CA PRO A 61 0.98 -0.06 19.29
C PRO A 61 1.43 -1.02 18.18
N VAL A 62 1.88 -2.22 18.55
CA VAL A 62 2.23 -3.29 17.59
C VAL A 62 1.01 -3.77 16.83
N LEU A 63 -0.11 -3.98 17.53
CA LEU A 63 -1.36 -4.38 16.91
C LEU A 63 -1.99 -3.25 16.10
N TYR A 64 -1.78 -1.98 16.47
CA TYR A 64 -2.23 -0.83 15.68
C TYR A 64 -1.65 -0.84 14.26
N VAL A 65 -0.35 -1.13 14.10
CA VAL A 65 0.28 -1.22 12.77
C VAL A 65 -0.32 -2.36 11.95
N SER A 66 -0.45 -3.55 12.53
CA SER A 66 -1.09 -4.69 11.87
C SER A 66 -2.55 -4.38 11.49
N PHE A 67 -3.29 -3.76 12.40
CA PHE A 67 -4.69 -3.37 12.19
C PHE A 67 -4.82 -2.34 11.06
N THR A 68 -3.92 -1.36 10.99
CA THR A 68 -3.88 -0.37 9.91
C THR A 68 -3.73 -1.06 8.56
N TRP A 69 -2.79 -2.00 8.41
CA TRP A 69 -2.63 -2.80 7.19
C TRP A 69 -3.86 -3.62 6.85
N TRP A 70 -4.48 -4.28 7.84
CA TRP A 70 -5.73 -5.02 7.63
C TRP A 70 -6.86 -4.12 7.13
N MET A 71 -6.94 -2.87 7.58
CA MET A 71 -7.93 -1.92 7.06
C MET A 71 -7.66 -1.55 5.61
N TRP A 72 -6.40 -1.45 5.17
CA TRP A 72 -6.08 -1.28 3.75
C TRP A 72 -6.41 -2.53 2.92
N PHE A 73 -6.30 -3.72 3.51
CA PHE A 73 -6.63 -4.97 2.82
C PHE A 73 -8.15 -5.19 2.70
N LEU A 74 -8.93 -4.92 3.75
CA LEU A 74 -10.31 -5.41 3.86
C LEU A 74 -11.40 -4.33 3.87
N ALA A 75 -11.08 -3.07 4.16
CA ALA A 75 -12.13 -2.05 4.26
C ALA A 75 -12.96 -1.89 2.96
N PRO A 76 -12.36 -1.93 1.75
CA PRO A 76 -13.15 -1.78 0.53
C PRO A 76 -14.17 -2.92 0.32
N VAL A 77 -13.82 -4.18 0.58
CA VAL A 77 -14.79 -5.30 0.45
C VAL A 77 -15.92 -5.23 1.48
N ILE A 78 -15.62 -4.83 2.72
CA ILE A 78 -16.65 -4.62 3.75
C ILE A 78 -17.62 -3.54 3.26
N ARG A 79 -17.08 -2.46 2.68
CA ARG A 79 -17.92 -1.41 2.09
C ARG A 79 -18.75 -1.90 0.91
N ARG A 80 -18.20 -2.71 0.00
CA ARG A 80 -19.00 -3.28 -1.12
C ARG A 80 -20.16 -4.13 -0.62
N MET A 81 -19.96 -4.90 0.45
CA MET A 81 -21.04 -5.66 1.10
C MET A 81 -22.11 -4.72 1.71
N ILE A 82 -21.69 -3.64 2.35
CA ILE A 82 -22.60 -2.61 2.90
C ILE A 82 -23.41 -1.93 1.78
N ASP A 83 -22.75 -1.53 0.69
CA ASP A 83 -23.38 -0.88 -0.47
C ASP A 83 -24.41 -1.81 -1.10
N TYR A 84 -24.07 -3.09 -1.30
CA TYR A 84 -24.97 -4.12 -1.82
C TYR A 84 -26.23 -4.29 -0.96
N GLN A 85 -26.07 -4.43 0.36
CA GLN A 85 -27.21 -4.55 1.29
C GLN A 85 -28.05 -3.28 1.38
N SER A 86 -27.44 -2.13 1.13
CA SER A 86 -28.12 -0.83 1.18
C SER A 86 -28.89 -0.52 -0.10
N GLY A 87 -28.48 -1.11 -1.22
CA GLY A 87 -29.07 -0.94 -2.55
C GLY A 87 -28.55 0.28 -3.31
N TYR A 88 -27.51 0.96 -2.81
CA TYR A 88 -26.89 2.12 -3.45
C TYR A 88 -25.42 2.23 -3.04
N LEU A 89 -24.63 2.93 -3.85
CA LEU A 89 -23.24 3.24 -3.51
C LEU A 89 -23.21 4.30 -2.40
N THR A 90 -22.63 3.96 -1.25
CA THR A 90 -22.38 4.94 -0.19
C THR A 90 -21.51 6.07 -0.76
N PRO A 91 -21.79 7.35 -0.45
CA PRO A 91 -20.94 8.46 -0.89
C PRO A 91 -19.53 8.44 -0.27
N GLY A 92 -18.57 9.10 -0.95
CA GLY A 92 -17.19 9.27 -0.49
C GLY A 92 -16.22 8.17 -0.93
N PRO A 93 -14.94 8.21 -0.56
CA PRO A 93 -13.92 7.29 -1.08
C PRO A 93 -13.95 5.91 -0.40
N TRP A 94 -13.85 4.81 -1.16
CA TRP A 94 -13.89 3.44 -0.62
C TRP A 94 -12.83 3.13 0.43
N THR A 95 -11.71 3.87 0.40
CA THR A 95 -10.59 3.77 1.35
C THR A 95 -10.74 4.67 2.58
N LEU A 96 -11.89 5.32 2.79
CA LEU A 96 -12.12 6.25 3.90
C LEU A 96 -11.75 5.65 5.27
N VAL A 97 -12.18 4.43 5.55
CA VAL A 97 -11.93 3.79 6.85
C VAL A 97 -10.43 3.55 7.07
N SER A 98 -9.73 3.01 6.08
CA SER A 98 -8.28 2.80 6.11
C SER A 98 -7.52 4.11 6.28
N THR A 99 -8.01 5.16 5.61
CA THR A 99 -7.50 6.54 5.69
C THR A 99 -7.65 7.11 7.10
N LEU A 100 -8.83 7.01 7.71
CA LEU A 100 -9.10 7.51 9.06
C LEU A 100 -8.25 6.78 10.12
N VAL A 101 -8.16 5.45 10.03
CA VAL A 101 -7.33 4.67 10.96
C VAL A 101 -5.86 5.01 10.83
N THR A 102 -5.36 5.17 9.60
CA THR A 102 -3.96 5.57 9.36
C THR A 102 -3.69 6.96 9.91
N PHE A 103 -4.64 7.89 9.75
CA PHE A 103 -4.49 9.28 10.19
C PHE A 103 -4.29 9.43 11.71
N ILE A 104 -4.66 8.44 12.52
CA ILE A 104 -4.35 8.41 13.97
C ILE A 104 -2.84 8.55 14.21
N SER A 105 -2.00 8.08 13.29
CA SER A 105 -0.54 8.24 13.37
C SER A 105 -0.05 9.70 13.31
N VAL A 106 -0.92 10.67 12.97
CA VAL A 106 -0.65 12.11 13.10
C VAL A 106 -0.25 12.49 14.53
N ILE A 107 -0.76 11.78 15.54
CA ILE A 107 -0.41 12.00 16.95
C ILE A 107 1.10 11.79 17.16
N THR A 108 1.71 10.83 16.46
CA THR A 108 3.15 10.61 16.51
C THR A 108 3.90 11.78 15.89
N LEU A 109 3.43 12.31 14.76
CA LEU A 109 4.04 13.50 14.15
C LEU A 109 4.01 14.68 15.12
N ILE A 110 2.85 15.01 15.68
CA ILE A 110 2.68 16.14 16.60
C ILE A 110 3.56 15.98 17.85
N LYS A 111 3.58 14.79 18.45
CA LYS A 111 4.34 14.51 19.68
C LYS A 111 5.86 14.60 19.47
N TYR A 112 6.36 14.18 18.31
CA TYR A 112 7.79 14.12 18.04
C TYR A 112 8.32 15.30 17.21
N LEU A 113 7.44 16.17 16.70
CA LEU A 113 7.79 17.38 15.94
C LEU A 113 8.90 18.22 16.61
N PRO A 114 8.87 18.50 17.93
CA PRO A 114 9.90 19.33 18.57
C PRO A 114 11.28 18.67 18.63
N ARG A 115 11.37 17.35 18.42
CA ARG A 115 12.60 16.56 18.54
C ARG A 115 13.16 16.08 17.21
N ILE A 116 12.61 16.54 16.08
CA ILE A 116 12.91 16.02 14.75
C ILE A 116 14.37 16.15 14.35
N LYS A 117 15.01 17.28 14.64
CA LYS A 117 16.43 17.49 14.29
C LYS A 117 17.34 16.45 14.96
N LYS A 118 17.04 16.09 16.21
CA LYS A 118 17.79 15.06 16.97
C LYS A 118 17.47 13.64 16.50
N GLN A 119 16.36 13.46 15.81
CA GLN A 119 15.88 12.15 15.38
C GLN A 119 16.07 11.92 13.89
N GLU A 120 16.82 12.78 13.20
CA GLU A 120 17.19 12.59 11.80
C GLU A 120 16.01 12.44 10.82
N ALA A 121 14.81 12.87 11.25
CA ALA A 121 13.55 12.69 10.55
C ALA A 121 13.18 13.88 9.64
N PHE A 122 14.11 14.81 9.41
CA PHE A 122 13.90 16.01 8.61
C PHE A 122 13.30 15.73 7.20
N PRO A 123 13.69 14.67 6.47
CA PRO A 123 13.11 14.42 5.16
C PRO A 123 11.59 14.17 5.17
N PHE A 124 11.04 13.55 6.22
CA PHE A 124 9.59 13.38 6.37
C PHE A 124 8.86 14.72 6.48
N ILE A 125 9.51 15.73 7.05
CA ILE A 125 8.95 17.09 7.19
C ILE A 125 8.99 17.86 5.89
N LEU A 126 10.03 17.66 5.07
CA LEU A 126 10.04 18.23 3.72
C LEU A 126 8.85 17.73 2.91
N CYS A 127 8.62 16.41 2.91
CA CYS A 127 7.51 15.82 2.18
C CYS A 127 6.14 16.21 2.79
N SER A 128 6.00 16.18 4.12
CA SER A 128 4.76 16.61 4.77
C SER A 128 4.47 18.08 4.50
N GLY A 129 5.48 18.95 4.62
CA GLY A 129 5.35 20.39 4.38
C GLY A 129 4.94 20.71 2.94
N ALA A 130 5.49 19.99 1.96
CA ALA A 130 5.07 20.10 0.57
C ALA A 130 3.60 19.69 0.36
N VAL A 131 3.14 18.63 1.03
CA VAL A 131 1.73 18.19 0.98
C VAL A 131 0.81 19.22 1.64
N PHE A 132 1.20 19.79 2.80
CA PHE A 132 0.46 20.89 3.42
C PHE A 132 0.41 22.12 2.54
N TYR A 133 1.52 22.48 1.88
CA TYR A 133 1.55 23.57 0.91
C TYR A 133 0.54 23.35 -0.22
N GLY A 134 0.59 22.18 -0.88
CA GLY A 134 -0.36 21.83 -1.94
C GLY A 134 -1.81 21.79 -1.45
N PHE A 135 -2.06 21.40 -0.20
CA PHE A 135 -3.39 21.43 0.40
C PHE A 135 -3.93 22.86 0.55
N PHE A 136 -3.13 23.81 1.05
CA PHE A 136 -3.56 25.20 1.18
C PHE A 136 -3.82 25.86 -0.16
N ILE A 137 -2.98 25.60 -1.17
CA ILE A 137 -3.24 26.04 -2.55
C ILE A 137 -4.53 25.38 -3.08
N GLY A 138 -4.73 24.10 -2.77
CA GLY A 138 -5.93 23.36 -3.15
C GLY A 138 -7.22 23.95 -2.58
N LEU A 139 -7.22 24.34 -1.30
CA LEU A 139 -8.37 25.00 -0.66
C LEU A 139 -8.74 26.34 -1.30
N ILE A 140 -7.78 27.01 -1.97
CA ILE A 140 -8.02 28.28 -2.67
C ILE A 140 -8.57 28.02 -4.08
N ASN A 141 -8.03 27.02 -4.77
CA ASN A 141 -8.25 26.82 -6.21
C ASN A 141 -9.29 25.74 -6.55
N ASN A 142 -9.58 24.81 -5.64
CA ASN A 142 -10.41 23.63 -5.88
C ASN A 142 -11.52 23.48 -4.83
N GLU A 143 -12.44 22.55 -5.06
CA GLU A 143 -13.46 22.21 -4.06
C GLU A 143 -12.83 21.69 -2.77
N ALA A 144 -13.24 22.25 -1.63
CA ALA A 144 -12.69 21.91 -0.32
C ALA A 144 -12.80 20.40 0.00
N SER A 145 -13.90 19.75 -0.39
CA SER A 145 -14.10 18.31 -0.23
C SER A 145 -13.03 17.50 -0.98
N SER A 146 -12.79 17.82 -2.25
CA SER A 146 -11.77 17.18 -3.08
C SER A 146 -10.38 17.39 -2.49
N SER A 147 -10.04 18.64 -2.13
CA SER A 147 -8.73 18.97 -1.53
C SER A 147 -8.46 18.23 -0.22
N VAL A 148 -9.47 18.11 0.66
CA VAL A 148 -9.34 17.36 1.92
C VAL A 148 -9.11 15.87 1.64
N LEU A 149 -9.87 15.27 0.72
CA LEU A 149 -9.73 13.85 0.40
C LEU A 149 -8.37 13.53 -0.24
N THR A 150 -7.92 14.35 -1.18
CA THR A 150 -6.58 14.20 -1.78
C THR A 150 -5.48 14.45 -0.76
N PHE A 151 -5.61 15.47 0.11
CA PHE A 151 -4.67 15.70 1.20
C PHE A 151 -4.53 14.48 2.11
N LEU A 152 -5.65 13.91 2.55
CA LEU A 152 -5.65 12.68 3.36
C LEU A 152 -5.00 11.50 2.63
N GLY A 153 -5.21 11.39 1.32
CA GLY A 153 -4.57 10.39 0.46
C GLY A 153 -3.04 10.51 0.43
N TRP A 154 -2.50 11.73 0.39
CA TRP A 154 -1.05 12.00 0.32
C TRP A 154 -0.35 12.00 1.69
N ILE A 155 -0.99 12.56 2.72
CA ILE A 155 -0.34 12.72 4.03
C ILE A 155 -0.27 11.40 4.80
N ASN A 156 -1.30 10.55 4.71
CA ASN A 156 -1.39 9.30 5.47
C ASN A 156 -0.23 8.33 5.25
N PRO A 157 0.18 8.05 4.00
CA PRO A 157 1.41 7.30 3.73
C PRO A 157 2.61 7.82 4.51
N ILE A 158 2.86 9.13 4.45
CA ILE A 158 4.00 9.78 5.09
C ILE A 158 3.91 9.63 6.61
N LEU A 159 2.72 9.83 7.19
CA LEU A 159 2.48 9.69 8.63
C LEU A 159 2.74 8.26 9.12
N LEU A 160 2.30 7.24 8.37
CA LEU A 160 2.57 5.85 8.69
C LEU A 160 4.07 5.54 8.63
N GLY A 161 4.75 5.95 7.55
CA GLY A 161 6.19 5.76 7.39
C GLY A 161 6.98 6.44 8.52
N PHE A 162 6.60 7.67 8.88
CA PHE A 162 7.19 8.41 9.99
C PHE A 162 6.95 7.71 11.34
N HIS A 163 5.72 7.23 11.58
CA HIS A 163 5.37 6.51 12.80
C HIS A 163 6.25 5.26 13.00
N LEU A 164 6.44 4.47 11.93
CA LEU A 164 7.29 3.28 11.97
C LEU A 164 8.77 3.64 12.19
N TYR A 165 9.26 4.69 11.54
CA TYR A 165 10.64 5.17 11.68
C TYR A 165 10.97 5.65 13.10
N ILE A 166 10.08 6.46 13.71
CA ILE A 166 10.32 7.05 15.03
C ILE A 166 10.37 5.98 16.12
N HIS A 167 9.59 4.92 15.97
CA HIS A 167 9.55 3.79 16.89
C HIS A 167 10.53 2.66 16.50
N TRP A 168 11.69 3.03 15.93
CA TRP A 168 12.76 2.11 15.52
C TRP A 168 13.23 1.14 16.61
N GLU A 169 13.16 1.52 17.90
CA GLU A 169 13.53 0.66 19.02
C GLU A 169 12.72 -0.64 19.06
N ARG A 170 11.48 -0.61 18.54
CA ARG A 170 10.57 -1.76 18.46
C ARG A 170 10.63 -2.49 17.13
N TYR A 171 11.58 -2.14 16.27
CA TYR A 171 11.73 -2.70 14.93
C TYR A 171 11.63 -4.24 14.89
N PRO A 172 12.36 -5.03 15.73
CA PRO A 172 12.30 -6.49 15.66
C PRO A 172 10.91 -7.08 15.96
N ILE A 173 10.06 -6.35 16.68
CA ILE A 173 8.68 -6.77 16.98
C ILE A 173 7.78 -6.36 15.82
N TYR A 174 7.90 -5.12 15.33
CA TYR A 174 7.14 -4.66 14.17
C TYR A 174 7.41 -5.50 12.93
N SER A 175 8.67 -5.86 12.63
CA SER A 175 9.04 -6.67 11.47
C SER A 175 8.36 -8.05 11.49
N ARG A 176 8.39 -8.74 12.63
CA ARG A 176 7.70 -10.04 12.81
C ARG A 176 6.19 -9.94 12.64
N HIS A 177 5.57 -8.91 13.22
CA HIS A 177 4.13 -8.70 13.08
C HIS A 177 3.75 -8.31 11.65
N LEU A 178 4.57 -7.50 10.97
CA LEU A 178 4.38 -7.13 9.57
C LEU A 178 4.45 -8.37 8.66
N GLN A 179 5.46 -9.22 8.82
CA GLN A 179 5.58 -10.49 8.09
C GLN A 179 4.35 -11.37 8.25
N LYS A 180 3.84 -11.52 9.48
CA LYS A 180 2.59 -12.27 9.74
C LYS A 180 1.36 -11.62 9.14
N THR A 181 1.27 -10.29 9.24
CA THR A 181 0.14 -9.51 8.70
C THR A 181 0.06 -9.69 7.18
N PHE A 182 1.19 -9.59 6.48
CA PHE A 182 1.25 -9.81 5.04
C PHE A 182 1.13 -11.29 4.66
N LEU A 183 1.62 -12.23 5.47
CA LEU A 183 1.41 -13.67 5.22
C LEU A 183 -0.06 -14.02 5.14
N TRP A 184 -0.83 -13.58 6.13
CA TRP A 184 -2.28 -13.78 6.16
C TRP A 184 -3.02 -12.87 5.18
N GLY A 185 -2.56 -11.63 5.00
CA GLY A 185 -3.14 -10.69 4.03
C GLY A 185 -3.05 -11.22 2.60
N VAL A 186 -1.88 -11.70 2.17
CA VAL A 186 -1.68 -12.33 0.86
C VAL A 186 -2.57 -13.56 0.70
N LEU A 187 -2.71 -14.39 1.74
CA LEU A 187 -3.59 -15.56 1.69
C LEU A 187 -5.06 -15.16 1.52
N VAL A 188 -5.56 -14.30 2.40
CA VAL A 188 -6.98 -13.87 2.39
C VAL A 188 -7.32 -13.16 1.08
N MET A 189 -6.49 -12.20 0.67
CA MET A 189 -6.72 -11.47 -0.58
C MET A 189 -6.48 -12.36 -1.81
N GLY A 190 -5.55 -13.31 -1.76
CA GLY A 190 -5.32 -14.27 -2.84
C GLY A 190 -6.52 -15.18 -3.04
N VAL A 191 -6.98 -15.83 -1.96
CA VAL A 191 -8.16 -16.71 -1.98
C VAL A 191 -9.41 -15.94 -2.40
N TYR A 192 -9.66 -14.76 -1.81
CA TYR A 192 -10.80 -13.95 -2.21
C TYR A 192 -10.69 -13.48 -3.67
N GLY A 193 -9.49 -13.18 -4.17
CA GLY A 193 -9.29 -12.79 -5.57
C GLY A 193 -9.66 -13.91 -6.54
N LEU A 194 -9.32 -15.15 -6.22
CA LEU A 194 -9.75 -16.32 -6.99
C LEU A 194 -11.27 -16.52 -6.90
N TYR A 195 -11.85 -16.40 -5.70
CA TYR A 195 -13.30 -16.45 -5.51
C TYR A 195 -14.03 -15.36 -6.31
N GLN A 196 -13.52 -14.13 -6.29
CA GLN A 196 -14.04 -13.01 -7.08
C GLN A 196 -14.01 -13.33 -8.57
N TYR A 197 -12.91 -13.90 -9.08
CA TYR A 197 -12.77 -14.24 -10.50
C TYR A 197 -13.75 -15.35 -10.93
N PHE A 198 -13.83 -16.44 -10.17
CA PHE A 198 -14.64 -17.60 -10.55
C PHE A 198 -16.13 -17.45 -10.28
N VAL A 199 -16.49 -16.80 -9.17
CA VAL A 199 -17.88 -16.74 -8.71
C VAL A 199 -18.52 -15.41 -9.07
N ALA A 200 -17.75 -14.32 -9.16
CA ALA A 200 -18.26 -12.96 -9.29
C ALA A 200 -19.37 -12.69 -8.25
N PRO A 201 -19.05 -12.56 -6.96
CA PRO A 201 -20.08 -12.45 -5.93
C PRO A 201 -20.97 -11.22 -6.13
N GLU A 202 -22.22 -11.32 -5.70
CA GLU A 202 -23.26 -10.31 -6.00
C GLU A 202 -22.90 -8.90 -5.56
N TRP A 203 -22.18 -8.72 -4.45
CA TRP A 203 -21.74 -7.40 -4.01
C TRP A 203 -20.63 -6.81 -4.91
N ASP A 204 -19.77 -7.64 -5.50
CA ASP A 204 -18.78 -7.18 -6.48
C ASP A 204 -19.47 -6.86 -7.82
N ARG A 205 -20.44 -7.68 -8.25
CA ARG A 205 -21.24 -7.42 -9.47
C ARG A 205 -22.04 -6.13 -9.34
N PHE A 206 -22.70 -5.92 -8.20
CA PHE A 206 -23.46 -4.71 -7.90
C PHE A 206 -22.56 -3.48 -7.99
N TRP A 207 -21.39 -3.53 -7.35
CA TRP A 207 -20.43 -2.44 -7.38
C TRP A 207 -19.91 -2.16 -8.80
N LEU A 208 -19.47 -3.19 -9.54
CA LEU A 208 -18.95 -3.04 -10.90
C LEU A 208 -19.99 -2.46 -11.87
N ARG A 209 -21.25 -2.90 -11.77
CA ARG A 209 -22.37 -2.34 -12.56
C ARG A 209 -22.65 -0.88 -12.22
N SER A 210 -22.46 -0.50 -10.95
CA SER A 210 -22.76 0.86 -10.49
C SER A 210 -21.67 1.88 -10.81
N ILE A 211 -20.41 1.46 -10.98
CA ILE A 211 -19.30 2.37 -11.31
C ILE A 211 -19.05 2.50 -12.82
N GLU A 212 -19.67 1.66 -13.64
CA GLU A 212 -19.57 1.65 -15.12
C GLU A 212 -18.12 1.67 -15.66
N ALA A 213 -17.17 1.14 -14.88
CA ALA A 213 -15.75 1.21 -15.20
C ALA A 213 -15.31 0.02 -16.05
N SER A 214 -15.32 0.19 -17.38
CA SER A 214 -14.89 -0.84 -18.35
C SER A 214 -13.46 -1.37 -18.11
N SER A 215 -12.60 -0.59 -17.45
CA SER A 215 -11.22 -0.97 -17.11
C SER A 215 -11.09 -2.08 -16.04
N PHE A 216 -12.20 -2.46 -15.40
CA PHE A 216 -12.30 -3.50 -14.38
C PHE A 216 -12.78 -4.85 -14.95
N GLY A 217 -12.99 -4.93 -16.26
CA GLY A 217 -13.56 -6.12 -16.90
C GLY A 217 -15.07 -6.21 -16.69
N ASP A 218 -15.63 -7.35 -17.06
CA ASP A 218 -17.08 -7.56 -17.06
C ASP A 218 -17.57 -8.08 -15.70
N PRO A 219 -18.76 -7.68 -15.21
CA PRO A 219 -19.32 -8.09 -13.93
C PRO A 219 -19.91 -9.52 -13.98
N GLU A 220 -19.14 -10.45 -14.52
CA GLU A 220 -19.49 -11.84 -14.79
C GLU A 220 -18.33 -12.77 -14.40
N PRO A 221 -18.62 -14.04 -14.04
CA PRO A 221 -17.59 -15.05 -13.82
C PRO A 221 -16.58 -15.08 -14.96
N LEU A 222 -15.29 -15.17 -14.62
CA LEU A 222 -14.15 -15.21 -15.54
C LEU A 222 -13.90 -13.92 -16.34
N GLY A 223 -14.79 -12.92 -16.25
CA GLY A 223 -14.67 -11.62 -16.92
C GLY A 223 -14.07 -10.51 -16.05
N ILE A 224 -14.09 -10.67 -14.72
CA ILE A 224 -13.62 -9.64 -13.78
C ILE A 224 -12.09 -9.53 -13.80
N ARG A 225 -11.57 -8.32 -13.97
CA ARG A 225 -10.18 -8.00 -13.65
C ARG A 225 -10.01 -7.92 -12.14
N VAL A 226 -9.24 -8.84 -11.55
CA VAL A 226 -9.23 -9.07 -10.11
C VAL A 226 -8.70 -7.86 -9.34
N CYS A 227 -9.54 -7.30 -8.47
CA CYS A 227 -9.17 -6.33 -7.44
C CYS A 227 -9.22 -6.93 -6.04
N SER A 228 -9.65 -8.19 -5.93
CA SER A 228 -9.85 -8.90 -4.68
C SER A 228 -10.63 -8.03 -3.69
N THR A 229 -10.16 -7.88 -2.45
CA THR A 229 -10.82 -7.13 -1.39
C THR A 229 -10.57 -5.62 -1.43
N MET A 230 -9.73 -5.14 -2.36
CA MET A 230 -9.32 -3.74 -2.46
C MET A 230 -10.17 -2.95 -3.48
N ASP A 231 -9.97 -1.65 -3.53
CA ASP A 231 -10.79 -0.68 -4.28
C ASP A 231 -10.55 -0.67 -5.79
N ALA A 232 -9.39 -1.14 -6.26
CA ALA A 232 -9.11 -1.29 -7.69
C ALA A 232 -8.00 -2.32 -7.98
N PRO A 233 -7.91 -2.86 -9.22
CA PRO A 233 -6.91 -3.87 -9.60
C PRO A 233 -5.46 -3.41 -9.41
N GLN A 234 -5.15 -2.15 -9.70
CA GLN A 234 -3.80 -1.61 -9.59
C GLN A 234 -3.34 -1.43 -8.12
N PRO A 235 -4.11 -0.78 -7.21
CA PRO A 235 -3.86 -0.81 -5.77
C PRO A 235 -3.70 -2.22 -5.20
N PHE A 236 -4.59 -3.14 -5.59
CA PHE A 236 -4.51 -4.55 -5.20
C PHE A 236 -3.17 -5.18 -5.59
N ALA A 237 -2.80 -5.04 -6.86
CA ALA A 237 -1.58 -5.62 -7.38
C ALA A 237 -0.33 -5.03 -6.71
N ALA A 238 -0.30 -3.74 -6.40
CA ALA A 238 0.80 -3.09 -5.69
C ALA A 238 1.00 -3.65 -4.27
N VAL A 239 -0.09 -3.82 -3.52
CA VAL A 239 -0.05 -4.40 -2.17
C VAL A 239 0.31 -5.90 -2.24
N MET A 240 -0.27 -6.64 -3.18
CA MET A 240 0.00 -8.05 -3.37
C MET A 240 1.47 -8.28 -3.75
N MET A 241 2.04 -7.46 -4.64
CA MET A 241 3.47 -7.48 -4.97
C MET A 241 4.34 -7.30 -3.72
N ALA A 242 4.04 -6.29 -2.90
CA ALA A 242 4.79 -6.04 -1.67
C ALA A 242 4.72 -7.24 -0.70
N GLY A 243 3.54 -7.84 -0.57
CA GLY A 243 3.34 -9.05 0.22
C GLY A 243 4.12 -10.25 -0.29
N LEU A 244 4.07 -10.52 -1.60
CA LEU A 244 4.78 -11.62 -2.24
C LEU A 244 6.31 -11.47 -2.10
N ILE A 245 6.84 -10.26 -2.24
CA ILE A 245 8.27 -9.99 -2.01
C ILE A 245 8.63 -10.18 -0.53
N LEU A 246 7.79 -9.69 0.40
CA LEU A 246 8.02 -9.85 1.83
C LEU A 246 7.97 -11.32 2.27
N LEU A 247 7.13 -12.17 1.64
CA LEU A 247 7.00 -13.59 1.96
C LEU A 247 8.30 -14.38 1.79
N PHE A 248 9.23 -13.93 0.94
CA PHE A 248 10.56 -14.54 0.83
C PHE A 248 11.40 -14.39 2.10
N SER A 249 11.10 -13.40 2.94
CA SER A 249 11.73 -13.22 4.26
C SER A 249 11.09 -14.08 5.37
N ASN A 250 9.93 -14.70 5.10
CA ASN A 250 9.19 -15.48 6.08
C ASN A 250 9.62 -16.95 6.07
N ASN A 251 9.69 -17.59 7.24
CA ASN A 251 10.08 -19.00 7.39
C ASN A 251 8.88 -19.95 7.61
N GLU A 252 7.65 -19.44 7.71
CA GLU A 252 6.46 -20.26 7.97
C GLU A 252 6.06 -21.07 6.72
N ASN A 253 5.71 -22.35 6.88
CA ASN A 253 5.31 -23.22 5.76
C ASN A 253 4.06 -22.73 5.03
N LEU A 254 3.16 -22.04 5.74
CA LEU A 254 1.95 -21.45 5.17
C LEU A 254 2.26 -20.47 4.03
N ARG A 255 3.49 -19.92 3.98
CA ARG A 255 3.94 -19.01 2.91
C ARG A 255 3.73 -19.59 1.51
N PHE A 256 3.86 -20.91 1.33
CA PHE A 256 3.70 -21.53 0.02
C PHE A 256 2.25 -21.47 -0.47
N ALA A 257 1.28 -21.73 0.43
CA ALA A 257 -0.14 -21.57 0.12
C ALA A 257 -0.47 -20.10 -0.17
N SER A 258 0.01 -19.18 0.67
CA SER A 258 -0.16 -17.73 0.44
C SER A 258 0.42 -17.30 -0.90
N MET A 259 1.65 -17.73 -1.24
CA MET A 259 2.30 -17.41 -2.52
C MET A 259 1.50 -17.97 -3.69
N ALA A 260 1.05 -19.23 -3.64
CA ALA A 260 0.31 -19.84 -4.73
C ALA A 260 -0.99 -19.07 -5.05
N THR A 261 -1.82 -18.82 -4.03
CA THR A 261 -3.07 -18.05 -4.22
C THR A 261 -2.79 -16.59 -4.56
N GLY A 262 -1.75 -16.01 -3.97
CA GLY A 262 -1.35 -14.61 -4.16
C GLY A 262 -0.85 -14.33 -5.58
N TYR A 263 0.03 -15.19 -6.11
CA TYR A 263 0.54 -15.03 -7.48
C TYR A 263 -0.54 -15.23 -8.53
N LEU A 264 -1.44 -16.21 -8.36
CA LEU A 264 -2.55 -16.39 -9.30
C LEU A 264 -3.48 -15.17 -9.31
N ALA A 265 -3.89 -14.68 -8.14
CA ALA A 265 -4.69 -13.46 -8.06
C ALA A 265 -3.94 -12.23 -8.59
N PHE A 266 -2.62 -12.13 -8.35
CA PHE A 266 -1.77 -11.06 -8.87
C PHE A 266 -1.69 -11.05 -10.41
N LEU A 267 -1.60 -12.23 -11.03
CA LEU A 267 -1.67 -12.35 -12.50
C LEU A 267 -3.07 -11.99 -13.00
N LEU A 268 -4.13 -12.46 -12.35
CA LEU A 268 -5.51 -12.11 -12.71
C LEU A 268 -5.87 -10.63 -12.49
N SER A 269 -5.05 -9.87 -11.76
CA SER A 269 -5.21 -8.41 -11.66
C SER A 269 -4.87 -7.67 -12.97
N LEU A 270 -4.12 -8.32 -13.87
CA LEU A 270 -3.69 -7.77 -15.17
C LEU A 270 -3.02 -6.39 -15.07
N ALA A 271 -2.42 -6.09 -13.92
CA ALA A 271 -1.79 -4.82 -13.59
C ALA A 271 -0.32 -4.80 -14.05
N ARG A 272 -0.12 -4.41 -15.31
CA ARG A 272 1.19 -4.43 -15.99
C ARG A 272 2.30 -3.72 -15.23
N SER A 273 2.05 -2.51 -14.75
CA SER A 273 3.03 -1.72 -13.99
C SER A 273 3.39 -2.39 -12.66
N ALA A 274 2.46 -3.12 -12.03
CA ALA A 274 2.74 -3.91 -10.83
C ALA A 274 3.59 -5.15 -11.12
N TRP A 275 3.42 -5.82 -12.27
CA TRP A 275 4.29 -6.92 -12.70
C TRP A 275 5.73 -6.44 -12.94
N LEU A 276 5.89 -5.31 -13.62
CA LEU A 276 7.20 -4.67 -13.81
C LEU A 276 7.84 -4.29 -12.47
N ASN A 277 7.06 -3.79 -11.53
CA ASN A 277 7.56 -3.50 -10.18
C ASN A 277 7.99 -4.75 -9.43
N TRP A 278 7.21 -5.82 -9.49
CA TRP A 278 7.59 -7.08 -8.88
C TRP A 278 8.96 -7.54 -9.41
N ALA A 279 9.15 -7.48 -10.73
CA ALA A 279 10.44 -7.80 -11.36
C ALA A 279 11.56 -6.86 -10.90
N ALA A 280 11.32 -5.55 -10.89
CA ALA A 280 12.31 -4.56 -10.44
C ALA A 280 12.69 -4.75 -8.96
N SER A 281 11.71 -4.92 -8.08
CA SER A 281 11.90 -5.23 -6.66
C SER A 281 12.73 -6.50 -6.49
N PHE A 282 12.45 -7.52 -7.29
CA PHE A 282 13.19 -8.78 -7.26
C PHE A 282 14.67 -8.59 -7.68
N LEU A 283 14.93 -7.84 -8.76
CA LEU A 283 16.28 -7.52 -9.22
C LEU A 283 17.07 -6.71 -8.20
N ILE A 284 16.41 -5.85 -7.41
CA ILE A 284 17.03 -5.09 -6.32
C ILE A 284 17.31 -6.00 -5.10
N LEU A 285 16.39 -6.93 -4.80
CA LEU A 285 16.52 -7.84 -3.68
C LEU A 285 17.66 -8.84 -3.88
N PHE A 286 17.79 -9.42 -5.07
CA PHE A 286 18.72 -10.50 -5.37
C PHE A 286 20.19 -10.21 -4.97
N PRO A 287 20.83 -9.10 -5.40
CA PRO A 287 22.23 -8.81 -5.05
C PRO A 287 22.42 -8.42 -3.57
N SER A 288 21.34 -8.06 -2.88
CA SER A 288 21.40 -7.65 -1.47
C SER A 288 21.51 -8.84 -0.52
N LEU A 289 21.19 -10.05 -0.97
CA LEU A 289 21.18 -11.28 -0.17
C LEU A 289 22.53 -12.02 -0.22
N LYS A 290 22.88 -12.73 0.86
CA LYS A 290 24.01 -13.69 0.86
C LYS A 290 23.73 -14.86 -0.08
N SER A 291 24.77 -15.51 -0.60
CA SER A 291 24.68 -16.63 -1.54
C SER A 291 23.76 -17.78 -1.08
N ALA A 292 23.77 -18.11 0.21
CA ALA A 292 22.85 -19.11 0.78
C ALA A 292 21.37 -18.67 0.74
N LEU A 293 21.10 -17.39 0.99
CA LEU A 293 19.75 -16.81 0.90
C LEU A 293 19.33 -16.62 -0.56
N GLN A 294 20.25 -16.28 -1.46
CA GLN A 294 20.01 -16.24 -2.90
C GLN A 294 19.62 -17.63 -3.43
N LEU A 295 20.33 -18.69 -3.04
CA LEU A 295 19.96 -20.05 -3.43
C LEU A 295 18.57 -20.42 -2.90
N ARG A 296 18.28 -20.10 -1.64
CA ARG A 296 16.94 -20.32 -1.04
C ARG A 296 15.85 -19.56 -1.78
N LEU A 297 16.12 -18.33 -2.19
CA LEU A 297 15.23 -17.48 -2.97
C LEU A 297 14.97 -18.11 -4.35
N VAL A 298 16.02 -18.53 -5.06
CA VAL A 298 15.91 -19.24 -6.36
C VAL A 298 15.09 -20.52 -6.22
N ILE A 299 15.36 -21.35 -5.21
CA ILE A 299 14.57 -22.56 -4.95
C ILE A 299 13.11 -22.21 -4.68
N THR A 300 12.84 -21.17 -3.88
CA THR A 300 11.46 -20.74 -3.58
C THR A 300 10.73 -20.27 -4.83
N ILE A 301 11.42 -19.59 -5.75
CA ILE A 301 10.87 -19.18 -7.04
C ILE A 301 10.61 -20.37 -7.94
N LEU A 302 11.56 -21.30 -8.06
CA LEU A 302 11.37 -22.50 -8.87
C LEU A 302 10.17 -23.31 -8.37
N LEU A 303 10.04 -23.49 -7.05
CA LEU A 303 8.87 -24.12 -6.45
C LEU A 303 7.58 -23.35 -6.72
N ALA A 304 7.60 -22.02 -6.61
CA ALA A 304 6.44 -21.20 -6.95
C ALA A 304 6.06 -21.33 -8.43
N LEU A 305 7.03 -21.28 -9.35
CA LEU A 305 6.81 -21.46 -10.79
C LEU A 305 6.23 -22.85 -11.10
N ILE A 306 6.73 -23.91 -10.46
CA ILE A 306 6.18 -25.26 -10.60
C ILE A 306 4.71 -25.32 -10.17
N LEU A 307 4.31 -24.56 -9.14
CA LEU A 307 2.92 -24.49 -8.68
C LEU A 307 2.04 -23.61 -9.58
N ILE A 308 2.57 -22.51 -10.09
CA ILE A 308 1.81 -21.48 -10.80
C ILE A 308 1.66 -21.81 -12.28
N LEU A 309 2.74 -22.24 -12.96
CA LEU A 309 2.75 -22.43 -14.41
C LEU A 309 1.71 -23.44 -14.90
N PRO A 310 1.51 -24.62 -14.27
CA PRO A 310 0.47 -25.54 -14.72
C PRO A 310 -0.93 -24.92 -14.63
N VAL A 311 -1.21 -24.18 -13.57
CA VAL A 311 -2.52 -23.54 -13.36
C VAL A 311 -2.72 -22.36 -14.32
N ALA A 312 -1.68 -21.55 -14.53
CA ALA A 312 -1.72 -20.41 -15.44
C ALA A 312 -1.85 -20.82 -16.92
N SER A 313 -1.43 -22.05 -17.27
CA SER A 313 -1.53 -22.60 -18.62
C SER A 313 -2.88 -23.25 -18.94
N ILE A 314 -3.75 -23.48 -17.95
CA ILE A 314 -5.08 -24.06 -18.15
C ILE A 314 -6.08 -22.94 -18.52
N GLU A 315 -7.03 -23.23 -19.41
CA GLU A 315 -8.15 -22.31 -19.67
C GLU A 315 -9.05 -22.16 -18.43
N PRO A 316 -9.52 -20.95 -18.11
CA PRO A 316 -9.46 -19.70 -18.89
C PRO A 316 -8.27 -18.79 -18.52
N PHE A 317 -7.36 -19.22 -17.63
CA PHE A 317 -6.24 -18.38 -17.19
C PHE A 317 -5.29 -18.03 -18.33
N SER A 318 -4.98 -19.02 -19.18
CA SER A 318 -4.01 -18.89 -20.25
C SER A 318 -4.39 -17.78 -21.23
N THR A 319 -5.65 -17.71 -21.66
CA THR A 319 -6.12 -16.72 -22.64
C THR A 319 -6.05 -15.29 -22.08
N VAL A 320 -6.48 -15.09 -20.84
CA VAL A 320 -6.51 -13.78 -20.18
C VAL A 320 -5.09 -13.29 -19.84
N ILE A 321 -4.22 -14.18 -19.38
CA ILE A 321 -2.84 -13.82 -19.03
C ILE A 321 -1.99 -13.61 -20.30
N ASN A 322 -2.09 -14.50 -21.29
CA ASN A 322 -1.29 -14.40 -22.51
C ASN A 322 -1.67 -13.18 -23.35
N SER A 323 -2.97 -12.86 -23.50
CA SER A 323 -3.39 -11.65 -24.20
C SER A 323 -2.83 -10.36 -23.57
N ARG A 324 -2.71 -10.33 -22.24
CA ARG A 324 -2.04 -9.22 -21.54
C ARG A 324 -0.52 -9.25 -21.69
N LEU A 325 0.10 -10.42 -21.75
CA LEU A 325 1.54 -10.56 -21.98
C LEU A 325 1.93 -10.11 -23.40
N GLU A 326 1.12 -10.45 -24.41
CA GLU A 326 1.30 -10.01 -25.80
C GLU A 326 1.30 -8.48 -25.93
N SER A 327 0.52 -7.78 -25.11
CA SER A 327 0.50 -6.31 -25.09
C SER A 327 1.84 -5.67 -24.65
N PHE A 328 2.74 -6.41 -24.00
CA PHE A 328 4.10 -5.94 -23.74
C PHE A 328 5.03 -6.05 -24.96
N THR A 329 4.79 -7.01 -25.83
CA THR A 329 5.61 -7.22 -27.04
C THR A 329 5.13 -6.33 -28.18
N ASN A 330 3.82 -6.09 -28.26
CA ASN A 330 3.19 -5.27 -29.30
C ASN A 330 2.74 -3.90 -28.76
N THR A 331 3.70 -3.05 -28.39
CA THR A 331 3.43 -1.69 -27.86
C THR A 331 2.71 -0.77 -28.85
N SER A 332 2.72 -1.09 -30.15
CA SER A 332 2.08 -0.32 -31.22
C SER A 332 0.55 -0.45 -31.26
N THR A 333 -0.06 -1.41 -30.55
CA THR A 333 -1.52 -1.60 -30.50
C THR A 333 -2.10 -1.37 -29.10
N ASP A 334 -1.27 -1.06 -28.12
CA ASP A 334 -1.71 -0.83 -26.75
C ASP A 334 -2.21 0.60 -26.54
N THR A 335 -3.54 0.73 -26.48
CA THR A 335 -4.24 2.00 -26.23
C THR A 335 -3.77 2.66 -24.92
N SER A 336 -3.59 1.90 -23.83
CA SER A 336 -3.23 2.47 -22.54
C SER A 336 -1.81 3.05 -22.50
N TYR A 337 -0.86 2.48 -23.23
CA TYR A 337 0.47 3.07 -23.38
C TYR A 337 0.45 4.30 -24.29
N GLN A 338 -0.29 4.22 -25.39
CA GLN A 338 -0.41 5.34 -26.34
C GLN A 338 -1.10 6.55 -25.71
N ASP A 339 -2.16 6.33 -24.95
CA ASP A 339 -2.92 7.37 -24.25
C ASP A 339 -2.03 8.07 -23.21
N ARG A 340 -1.22 7.31 -22.47
CA ARG A 340 -0.21 7.87 -21.54
C ARG A 340 0.89 8.63 -22.27
N SER A 341 1.44 8.09 -23.36
CA SER A 341 2.46 8.79 -24.13
C SER A 341 1.92 10.12 -24.68
N ARG A 342 0.69 10.10 -25.22
CA ARG A 342 0.00 11.28 -25.74
C ARG A 342 -0.26 12.32 -24.64
N GLY A 343 -0.79 11.93 -23.49
CA GLY A 343 -1.05 12.89 -22.42
C GLY A 343 0.23 13.48 -21.81
N TYR A 344 1.35 12.74 -21.80
CA TYR A 344 2.65 13.35 -21.47
C TYR A 344 3.09 14.39 -22.52
N MET A 345 2.92 14.10 -23.80
CA MET A 345 3.25 15.08 -24.86
C MET A 345 2.36 16.33 -24.78
N GLU A 346 1.10 16.18 -24.40
CA GLU A 346 0.14 17.29 -24.28
C GLU A 346 0.38 18.13 -23.03
N LEU A 347 0.59 17.50 -21.87
CA LEU A 347 0.51 18.18 -20.57
C LEU A 347 1.87 18.47 -19.92
N MET A 348 2.97 17.84 -20.37
CA MET A 348 4.27 18.02 -19.72
C MET A 348 4.78 19.47 -19.82
N GLY A 349 4.54 20.15 -20.94
CA GLY A 349 4.93 21.56 -21.10
C GLY A 349 4.25 22.46 -20.05
N ASP A 350 2.94 22.30 -19.88
CA ASP A 350 2.17 23.03 -18.89
C ASP A 350 2.61 22.66 -17.46
N ALA A 351 2.80 21.36 -17.19
CA ALA A 351 3.24 20.89 -15.87
C ALA A 351 4.61 21.47 -15.45
N LEU A 352 5.54 21.62 -16.40
CA LEU A 352 6.88 22.16 -16.14
C LEU A 352 6.89 23.67 -15.93
N THR A 353 5.89 24.41 -16.44
CA THR A 353 5.78 25.86 -16.23
C THR A 353 5.03 26.22 -14.94
N GLU A 354 4.38 25.24 -14.30
CA GLU A 354 3.61 25.42 -13.08
C GLU A 354 4.51 25.57 -11.83
N LEU A 355 4.83 26.82 -11.45
CA LEU A 355 5.70 27.10 -10.31
C LEU A 355 5.01 26.86 -8.96
N THR A 356 3.79 27.38 -8.78
CA THR A 356 3.03 27.30 -7.53
C THR A 356 2.22 26.02 -7.41
N GLY A 357 1.88 25.40 -8.55
CA GLY A 357 0.92 24.32 -8.59
C GLY A 357 -0.51 24.83 -8.55
N LYS A 358 -1.42 23.95 -8.95
CA LYS A 358 -2.87 24.14 -8.95
C LYS A 358 -3.51 23.61 -7.66
N GLY A 359 -2.72 23.00 -6.78
CA GLY A 359 -3.14 22.52 -5.47
C GLY A 359 -3.73 21.12 -5.48
N LEU A 360 -3.82 20.52 -4.29
CA LEU A 360 -4.43 19.20 -4.10
C LEU A 360 -5.94 19.26 -4.32
N GLY A 361 -6.50 18.20 -4.90
CA GLY A 361 -7.91 18.12 -5.28
C GLY A 361 -8.19 18.54 -6.73
N MET A 362 -7.16 18.94 -7.47
CA MET A 362 -7.26 19.19 -8.92
C MET A 362 -7.56 17.89 -9.67
N SER A 363 -8.46 17.96 -10.65
CA SER A 363 -8.67 16.90 -11.64
C SER A 363 -8.02 17.30 -12.97
N ILE A 364 -7.20 16.40 -13.53
CA ILE A 364 -6.72 16.46 -14.90
C ILE A 364 -7.86 15.99 -15.80
N ASN A 365 -8.42 16.93 -16.57
CA ASN A 365 -9.47 16.65 -17.53
C ASN A 365 -8.84 16.61 -18.93
N SER A 366 -8.17 15.51 -19.28
CA SER A 366 -7.76 15.25 -20.67
C SER A 366 -8.43 13.98 -21.18
N ASN A 367 -8.59 13.90 -22.50
CA ASN A 367 -9.15 12.72 -23.17
C ASN A 367 -8.17 11.52 -23.17
N SER A 368 -6.93 11.73 -22.71
CA SER A 368 -5.78 10.82 -22.86
C SER A 368 -5.24 10.30 -21.53
N ILE A 369 -5.27 11.09 -20.45
CA ILE A 369 -4.73 10.72 -19.14
C ILE A 369 -5.69 11.19 -18.05
N GLY A 370 -6.10 10.25 -17.20
CA GLY A 370 -6.83 10.59 -15.98
C GLY A 370 -5.89 11.11 -14.89
N SER A 371 -6.45 11.85 -13.93
CA SER A 371 -5.75 12.39 -12.76
C SER A 371 -4.91 11.39 -11.97
N ARG A 372 -5.13 10.08 -12.12
CA ARG A 372 -4.43 8.99 -11.39
C ARG A 372 -3.42 8.19 -12.22
N ASP A 373 -3.26 8.51 -13.49
CA ASP A 373 -2.49 7.69 -14.44
C ASP A 373 -1.02 8.10 -14.59
N SER A 374 -0.59 9.19 -13.93
CA SER A 374 0.80 9.66 -13.94
C SER A 374 1.20 10.26 -12.59
N GLY A 375 2.22 9.69 -11.94
CA GLY A 375 2.79 10.26 -10.71
C GLY A 375 3.58 11.54 -10.95
N ILE A 376 4.24 11.66 -12.10
CA ILE A 376 5.07 12.83 -12.45
C ILE A 376 4.19 14.05 -12.77
N LEU A 377 3.15 13.91 -13.59
CA LEU A 377 2.25 15.01 -13.88
C LEU A 377 1.44 15.39 -12.63
N SER A 378 1.00 14.39 -11.86
CA SER A 378 0.24 14.64 -10.63
C SER A 378 1.03 15.45 -9.61
N ILE A 379 2.31 15.13 -9.37
CA ILE A 379 3.11 15.90 -8.40
C ILE A 379 3.38 17.33 -8.88
N LEU A 380 3.71 17.53 -10.16
CA LEU A 380 3.99 18.85 -10.72
C LEU A 380 2.75 19.73 -10.72
N PHE A 381 1.60 19.24 -11.19
CA PHE A 381 0.37 20.04 -11.17
C PHE A 381 -0.16 20.26 -9.76
N SER A 382 -0.11 19.27 -8.87
CA SER A 382 -0.70 19.40 -7.53
C SER A 382 0.15 20.28 -6.61
N LEU A 383 1.48 20.18 -6.69
CA LEU A 383 2.40 20.83 -5.76
C LEU A 383 3.20 21.98 -6.39
N GLY A 384 3.24 22.09 -7.71
CA GLY A 384 4.15 23.00 -8.42
C GLY A 384 5.62 22.69 -8.16
N TRP A 385 6.53 23.47 -8.73
CA TRP A 385 7.95 23.36 -8.38
C TRP A 385 8.24 23.65 -6.91
N PHE A 386 7.51 24.60 -6.29
CA PHE A 386 7.73 24.96 -4.88
C PHE A 386 7.42 23.82 -3.90
N GLY A 387 6.43 22.97 -4.18
CA GLY A 387 6.18 21.78 -3.39
C GLY A 387 6.91 20.53 -3.91
N THR A 388 7.08 20.38 -5.23
CA THR A 388 7.72 19.19 -5.82
C THR A 388 9.19 19.07 -5.41
N ILE A 389 9.96 20.16 -5.43
CA ILE A 389 11.39 20.15 -5.05
C ILE A 389 11.58 19.62 -3.62
N PRO A 390 10.98 20.20 -2.57
CA PRO A 390 11.14 19.68 -1.22
C PRO A 390 10.60 18.26 -1.07
N TYR A 391 9.50 17.91 -1.76
CA TYR A 391 8.93 16.57 -1.69
C TYR A 391 9.90 15.50 -2.25
N ILE A 392 10.41 15.71 -3.46
CA ILE A 392 11.36 14.79 -4.10
C ILE A 392 12.71 14.79 -3.39
N ALA A 393 13.21 15.95 -2.96
CA ALA A 393 14.43 16.03 -2.16
C ALA A 393 14.31 15.22 -0.86
N GLY A 394 13.16 15.29 -0.17
CA GLY A 394 12.88 14.48 1.00
C GLY A 394 12.93 12.98 0.70
N ILE A 395 12.28 12.53 -0.39
CA ILE A 395 12.32 11.13 -0.82
C ILE A 395 13.75 10.68 -1.15
N ILE A 396 14.51 11.47 -1.92
CA ILE A 396 15.89 11.16 -2.27
C ILE A 396 16.75 11.02 -1.00
N LEU A 397 16.62 11.94 -0.03
CA LEU A 397 17.34 11.86 1.24
C LEU A 397 16.99 10.59 2.03
N LEU A 398 15.72 10.17 2.03
CA LEU A 398 15.30 8.93 2.67
C LEU A 398 15.91 7.71 1.99
N PHE A 399 15.95 7.67 0.65
CA PHE A 399 16.62 6.61 -0.08
C PHE A 399 18.13 6.61 0.18
N LEU A 400 18.80 7.76 0.15
CA LEU A 400 20.23 7.84 0.46
C LEU A 400 20.53 7.22 1.83
N LYS A 401 19.76 7.57 2.87
CA LYS A 401 19.89 6.95 4.20
C LYS A 401 19.63 5.45 4.19
N LEU A 402 18.60 5.02 3.49
CA LEU A 402 18.23 3.61 3.38
C LEU A 402 19.34 2.77 2.71
N PHE A 403 20.12 3.34 1.80
CA PHE A 403 21.20 2.65 1.09
C PHE A 403 22.58 2.75 1.76
N GLN A 404 22.77 3.62 2.76
CA GLN A 404 24.02 3.75 3.51
C GLN A 404 24.33 2.53 4.40
N GLY A 405 23.30 1.77 4.77
CA GLY A 405 23.40 0.65 5.69
C GLY A 405 23.77 -0.70 5.05
N SER A 406 24.50 -1.53 5.81
CA SER A 406 24.84 -2.91 5.45
C SER A 406 23.87 -3.96 6.01
N GLU A 407 22.86 -3.53 6.78
CA GLU A 407 21.86 -4.41 7.42
C GLU A 407 21.07 -5.27 6.44
N SER A 408 20.90 -4.81 5.21
CA SER A 408 20.26 -5.57 4.13
C SER A 408 20.95 -6.89 3.82
N ARG A 409 22.22 -7.07 4.19
CA ARG A 409 22.97 -8.31 3.95
C ARG A 409 22.66 -9.42 4.95
N PHE A 410 22.07 -9.11 6.09
CA PHE A 410 21.82 -10.09 7.14
C PHE A 410 20.39 -10.07 7.70
N ASP A 411 19.67 -8.96 7.56
CA ASP A 411 18.25 -8.88 7.88
C ASP A 411 17.41 -8.92 6.59
N SER A 412 16.71 -10.04 6.41
CA SER A 412 15.83 -10.27 5.26
C SER A 412 14.62 -9.33 5.21
N VAL A 413 14.14 -8.82 6.34
CA VAL A 413 13.04 -7.83 6.34
C VAL A 413 13.57 -6.49 5.88
N ALA A 414 14.74 -6.06 6.36
CA ALA A 414 15.37 -4.84 5.89
C ALA A 414 15.66 -4.88 4.38
N SER A 415 16.16 -6.02 3.86
CA SER A 415 16.44 -6.19 2.43
C SER A 415 15.17 -6.17 1.57
N THR A 416 14.11 -6.84 2.01
CA THR A 416 12.81 -6.85 1.31
C THR A 416 12.12 -5.49 1.38
N SER A 417 12.17 -4.79 2.52
CA SER A 417 11.67 -3.41 2.64
C SER A 417 12.36 -2.45 1.67
N ARG A 418 13.68 -2.57 1.52
CA ARG A 418 14.45 -1.79 0.53
C ARG A 418 14.02 -2.06 -0.91
N ALA A 419 13.90 -3.33 -1.25
CA ALA A 419 13.47 -3.77 -2.57
C ALA A 419 12.06 -3.25 -2.90
N ILE A 420 11.10 -3.43 -1.99
CA ILE A 420 9.71 -3.01 -2.17
C ILE A 420 9.61 -1.49 -2.30
N ALA A 421 10.28 -0.73 -1.44
CA ALA A 421 10.23 0.73 -1.48
C ALA A 421 10.82 1.28 -2.79
N LEU A 422 12.01 0.81 -3.19
CA LEU A 422 12.65 1.28 -4.42
C LEU A 422 11.91 0.81 -5.67
N GLY A 423 11.47 -0.45 -5.73
CA GLY A 423 10.67 -0.94 -6.85
C GLY A 423 9.38 -0.15 -7.02
N THR A 424 8.68 0.13 -5.90
CA THR A 424 7.46 0.94 -5.94
C THR A 424 7.75 2.35 -6.44
N PHE A 425 8.89 2.94 -6.06
CA PHE A 425 9.31 4.25 -6.55
C PHE A 425 9.59 4.28 -8.06
N LEU A 426 10.16 3.22 -8.63
CA LEU A 426 10.43 3.13 -10.07
C LEU A 426 9.17 3.18 -10.95
N GLN A 427 7.97 2.97 -10.39
CA GLN A 427 6.71 3.08 -11.12
C GLN A 427 6.14 4.51 -11.23
N ILE A 428 6.83 5.54 -10.72
CA ILE A 428 6.33 6.92 -10.71
C ILE A 428 5.82 7.41 -12.08
N GLY A 429 6.44 6.94 -13.17
CA GLY A 429 6.02 7.31 -14.54
C GLY A 429 4.69 6.69 -14.99
N PHE A 430 4.26 5.59 -14.36
CA PHE A 430 3.09 4.79 -14.78
C PHE A 430 1.88 4.90 -13.85
N ASN A 431 2.09 5.35 -12.61
CA ASN A 431 1.03 5.46 -11.60
C ASN A 431 1.34 6.59 -10.60
N ILE A 432 0.33 7.04 -9.87
CA ILE A 432 0.56 7.80 -8.63
C ILE A 432 1.00 6.84 -7.52
N ILE A 433 2.27 6.93 -7.16
CA ILE A 433 2.90 6.10 -6.13
C ILE A 433 2.89 6.76 -4.74
N PHE A 434 2.41 8.00 -4.64
CA PHE A 434 2.53 8.84 -3.45
C PHE A 434 1.29 8.84 -2.57
N GLU A 435 0.13 8.47 -3.12
CA GLU A 435 -1.16 8.52 -2.44
C GLU A 435 -1.80 7.14 -2.30
N GLY A 436 -2.76 7.03 -1.38
CA GLY A 436 -3.60 5.85 -1.23
C GLY A 436 -2.81 4.58 -0.93
N SER A 437 -3.30 3.43 -1.39
CA SER A 437 -2.73 2.12 -1.08
C SER A 437 -1.29 1.95 -1.58
N ILE A 438 -0.95 2.51 -2.75
CA ILE A 438 0.41 2.44 -3.30
C ILE A 438 1.36 3.31 -2.47
N GLY A 439 0.91 4.51 -2.08
CA GLY A 439 1.65 5.37 -1.14
C GLY A 439 1.93 4.65 0.18
N ILE A 440 0.93 3.97 0.74
CA ILE A 440 1.07 3.21 2.00
C ILE A 440 2.12 2.11 1.88
N VAL A 441 2.22 1.44 0.73
CA VAL A 441 3.31 0.50 0.42
C VAL A 441 4.66 1.23 0.38
N LEU A 442 4.79 2.26 -0.45
CA LEU A 442 6.05 3.01 -0.58
C LEU A 442 6.55 3.49 0.77
N TRP A 443 5.75 4.29 1.47
CA TRP A 443 6.13 4.95 2.72
C TRP A 443 6.19 4.00 3.91
N GLY A 444 5.30 2.99 3.96
CA GLY A 444 5.32 1.97 5.00
C GLY A 444 6.62 1.16 4.97
N PHE A 445 7.01 0.65 3.81
CA PHE A 445 8.26 -0.11 3.67
C PHE A 445 9.51 0.77 3.75
N LEU A 446 9.46 2.03 3.31
CA LEU A 446 10.51 3.02 3.54
C LEU A 446 10.72 3.26 5.05
N GLY A 447 9.63 3.45 5.80
CA GLY A 447 9.66 3.65 7.26
C GLY A 447 10.23 2.45 8.01
N VAL A 448 9.83 1.22 7.63
CA VAL A 448 10.37 -0.02 8.22
C VAL A 448 11.85 -0.21 7.91
N GLY A 449 12.26 0.03 6.66
CA GLY A 449 13.67 -0.09 6.26
C GLY A 449 14.57 0.91 7.01
N LEU A 450 14.11 2.15 7.17
CA LEU A 450 14.83 3.17 7.94
C LEU A 450 14.85 2.89 9.44
N ALA A 451 13.76 2.30 9.98
CA ALA A 451 13.71 1.83 11.35
C ALA A 451 14.75 0.71 11.59
N ALA A 452 14.87 -0.23 10.65
CA ALA A 452 15.88 -1.29 10.68
C ALA A 452 17.30 -0.70 10.72
N HIS A 453 17.59 0.21 9.79
CA HIS A 453 18.89 0.87 9.70
C HIS A 453 19.28 1.54 11.02
N ARG A 454 18.36 2.32 11.59
CA ARG A 454 18.60 3.01 12.88
C ARG A 454 18.76 2.04 14.05
N TYR A 455 17.98 0.97 14.08
CA TYR A 455 18.09 -0.08 15.10
C TYR A 455 19.47 -0.74 15.10
N TYR A 456 19.96 -1.13 13.92
CA TYR A 456 21.27 -1.79 13.81
C TYR A 456 22.45 -0.83 14.01
N LEU A 457 22.34 0.43 13.58
CA LEU A 457 23.32 1.45 13.93
C LEU A 457 23.46 1.60 15.43
N HIS A 458 22.34 1.72 16.16
CA HIS A 458 22.39 1.80 17.62
C HIS A 458 23.00 0.55 18.26
N GLN A 459 22.63 -0.64 17.77
CA GLN A 459 23.18 -1.90 18.27
C GLN A 459 24.70 -2.00 18.03
N SER A 460 25.20 -1.56 16.88
CA SER A 460 26.64 -1.54 16.60
C SER A 460 27.41 -0.59 17.53
N GLN A 461 26.84 0.60 17.82
CA GLN A 461 27.42 1.58 18.75
C GLN A 461 27.47 1.06 20.20
N LEU A 462 26.50 0.23 20.60
CA LEU A 462 26.51 -0.42 21.91
C LEU A 462 27.54 -1.56 22.02
N ILE A 463 27.96 -2.15 20.90
CA ILE A 463 28.97 -3.21 20.89
C ILE A 463 30.39 -2.61 20.81
N SER A 464 30.54 -1.44 20.19
CA SER A 464 31.84 -0.74 20.08
C SER A 464 32.26 0.05 21.32
N ASN A 465 31.32 0.34 22.22
CA ASN A 465 31.54 1.00 23.51
C ASN A 465 31.50 -0.05 24.63
#